data_AF-C4Y081-F1
#
_entry.id   AF-C4Y081-F1
#
_cell.length_a   1.000
_cell.length_b   1.000
_cell.length_c   1.000
_cell.angle_alpha   90.00
_cell.angle_beta   90.00
_cell.angle_gamma   90.00
#
_symmetry.space_group_name_H-M   'P 1'
#
loop_
_entity.id
_entity.type
_entity.pdbx_description
1 polymer ?
#
loop_
_entity_poly.entity_id
_entity_poly.type
_entity_poly.pdbx_seq_one_letter_code
_entity_poly.pdbx_strand_id
1 'polypeptide(L)'
;MGLFDFLPSRTSSESPPPFIPHKGESPELQMESLLYLFKRLRINRLSSFSQGNTLKYSDNKEESIQDSAQEPEVSRWDKIYQTTEMKRRLLGQKERVLIDWSKNKFRSLCILQREPGPSLRNKDYELEDGFPVFKDYKDRKTGSFVFFVIPIDQQLNFTELAFELAQSTLYVEHHSYVSVAARIQCAKEAISKCLGQKFTSESVVILSEETHTQVISAYVSSLAFIVQLFRIYDSHIKHNSDSKVSAKPSLSSKSSFSFASKESPSKPQSRSNSPVKARGSYAVYESSNDTPSSPTKTLGSKKSLANLRNTRLENKPSISNLRANEIYNPVAAPVSPERRSSPGRMQASDHSSLYGREVQPELWEKCKQSINEKLRIEAQVIG
;
A
#
# COMPACT_ATOMS: atom_id res chain seq x y z
N MET A 1 5.34 6.11 30.51
CA MET A 1 6.32 5.25 29.82
C MET A 1 6.63 5.93 28.51
N GLY A 2 7.89 6.31 28.34
CA GLY A 2 8.35 7.16 27.24
C GLY A 2 8.36 6.40 25.93
N LEU A 3 8.22 7.12 24.82
CA LEU A 3 8.24 6.57 23.45
C LEU A 3 9.56 5.83 23.11
N PHE A 4 10.57 5.94 23.98
CA PHE A 4 11.97 5.51 23.79
C PHE A 4 12.49 4.51 24.84
N ASP A 5 11.64 4.01 25.75
CA ASP A 5 12.02 2.98 26.73
C ASP A 5 12.41 1.62 26.08
N PHE A 6 12.35 1.52 24.75
CA PHE A 6 12.58 0.32 23.94
C PHE A 6 13.96 0.25 23.28
N LEU A 7 14.78 1.29 23.35
CA LEU A 7 16.14 1.24 22.81
C LEU A 7 17.12 0.96 23.96
N PRO A 8 17.96 -0.09 23.86
CA PRO A 8 18.93 -0.37 24.91
C PRO A 8 19.84 0.85 25.08
N SER A 9 19.93 1.34 26.32
CA SER A 9 20.85 2.42 26.71
C SER A 9 22.28 1.97 26.41
N ARG A 10 22.81 2.35 25.24
CA ARG A 10 24.22 2.15 24.90
C ARG A 10 25.05 3.13 25.73
N THR A 11 25.55 2.65 26.86
CA THR A 11 26.60 3.30 27.65
C THR A 11 27.98 3.01 27.05
N SER A 12 28.26 3.53 25.86
CA SER A 12 29.63 3.58 25.34
C SER A 12 29.80 4.78 24.40
N SER A 13 30.90 5.51 24.60
CA SER A 13 31.26 6.80 24.00
C SER A 13 31.71 6.70 22.54
N GLU A 14 31.17 5.76 21.77
CA GLU A 14 31.55 5.54 20.38
C GLU A 14 30.42 6.07 19.50
N SER A 15 30.72 7.06 18.67
CA SER A 15 29.76 7.63 17.72
C SER A 15 29.20 6.49 16.86
N PRO A 16 27.89 6.20 16.93
CA PRO A 16 27.32 5.11 16.17
C PRO A 16 27.44 5.40 14.66
N PRO A 17 27.75 4.37 13.86
CA PRO A 17 28.00 4.57 12.44
C PRO A 17 26.76 5.13 11.75
N PRO A 18 26.94 6.06 10.82
CA PRO A 18 25.85 6.63 10.05
C PRO A 18 25.19 5.54 9.20
N PHE A 19 23.87 5.35 9.34
CA PHE A 19 23.00 4.64 8.39
C PHE A 19 23.38 4.90 6.92
N ILE A 20 24.23 4.03 6.38
CA ILE A 20 24.36 3.79 4.97
C ILE A 20 24.22 2.27 4.88
N PRO A 21 23.14 1.74 4.28
CA PRO A 21 22.97 0.31 4.02
C PRO A 21 23.95 -0.19 2.95
N HIS A 22 25.21 0.21 3.03
CA HIS A 22 26.31 -0.25 2.21
C HIS A 22 27.55 -0.45 3.08
N LYS A 23 27.96 -1.71 3.12
CA LYS A 23 29.27 -2.21 3.54
C LYS A 23 29.43 -2.46 5.04
N GLY A 24 29.07 -3.69 5.45
CA GLY A 24 29.61 -4.33 6.65
C GLY A 24 28.92 -4.02 7.98
N GLU A 25 27.79 -3.31 7.98
CA GLU A 25 26.97 -3.16 9.19
C GLU A 25 26.31 -4.49 9.58
N SER A 26 26.13 -4.72 10.89
CA SER A 26 25.47 -5.92 11.38
C SER A 26 23.96 -5.85 11.07
N PRO A 27 23.33 -6.97 10.65
CA PRO A 27 21.90 -7.01 10.33
C PRO A 27 21.03 -6.53 11.49
N GLU A 28 21.46 -6.76 12.74
CA GLU A 28 20.76 -6.29 13.93
C GLU A 28 20.72 -4.75 14.03
N LEU A 29 21.81 -4.06 13.70
CA LEU A 29 21.84 -2.59 13.72
C LEU A 29 20.95 -2.02 12.60
N GLN A 30 20.97 -2.64 11.42
CA GLN A 30 20.05 -2.30 10.34
C GLN A 30 18.60 -2.45 10.79
N MET A 31 18.25 -3.57 11.42
CA MET A 31 16.89 -3.83 11.90
C MET A 31 16.46 -2.80 12.96
N GLU A 32 17.31 -2.50 13.94
CA GLU A 32 17.05 -1.45 14.94
C GLU A 32 16.79 -0.09 14.30
N SER A 33 17.65 0.30 13.34
CA SER A 33 17.51 1.58 12.63
C SER A 33 16.18 1.65 11.87
N LEU A 34 15.78 0.56 11.21
CA LEU A 34 14.54 0.49 10.46
C LEU A 34 13.32 0.50 11.37
N LEU A 35 13.35 -0.19 12.51
CA LEU A 35 12.26 -0.12 13.50
C LEU A 35 12.08 1.31 14.03
N TYR A 36 13.18 1.98 14.37
CA TYR A 36 13.15 3.39 14.78
C TYR A 36 12.55 4.28 13.69
N LEU A 37 13.11 4.21 12.47
CA LEU A 37 12.69 5.04 11.34
C LEU A 37 11.24 4.76 10.94
N PHE A 38 10.78 3.51 11.05
CA PHE A 38 9.39 3.12 10.79
C PHE A 38 8.43 3.88 11.69
N LYS A 39 8.69 3.88 13.00
CA LYS A 39 7.89 4.58 14.02
C LYS A 39 8.02 6.10 13.84
N ARG A 40 9.26 6.59 13.73
CA ARG A 40 9.61 8.02 13.65
C ARG A 40 9.03 8.70 12.43
N LEU A 41 9.11 8.06 11.25
CA LEU A 41 8.57 8.56 9.98
C LEU A 41 7.14 8.10 9.71
N ARG A 42 6.52 7.37 10.65
CA ARG A 42 5.14 6.87 10.55
C ARG A 42 4.87 6.20 9.20
N ILE A 43 5.78 5.31 8.78
CA ILE A 43 5.80 4.76 7.41
C ILE A 43 4.45 4.11 7.03
N ASN A 44 3.80 3.42 7.97
CA ASN A 44 2.49 2.81 7.76
C ASN A 44 1.34 3.81 7.51
N ARG A 45 1.54 5.09 7.81
CA ARG A 45 0.56 6.17 7.61
C ARG A 45 0.84 7.03 6.40
N LEU A 46 1.87 6.73 5.62
CA LEU A 46 2.15 7.49 4.39
C LEU A 46 0.96 7.40 3.42
N SER A 47 0.67 8.50 2.74
CA SER A 47 -0.33 8.52 1.67
C SER A 47 0.14 7.72 0.47
N SER A 48 -0.80 7.27 -0.35
CA SER A 48 -0.48 6.48 -1.55
C SER A 48 0.23 7.28 -2.64
N PHE A 49 0.26 8.61 -2.57
CA PHE A 49 1.06 9.43 -3.47
C PHE A 49 1.83 10.47 -2.65
N SER A 50 3.10 10.71 -3.02
CA SER A 50 3.85 11.87 -2.52
C SER A 50 3.40 13.14 -3.25
N GLN A 51 3.45 14.28 -2.56
CA GLN A 51 3.22 15.59 -3.17
C GLN A 51 4.48 16.43 -2.99
N GLY A 52 5.22 16.67 -4.07
CA GLY A 52 6.50 17.38 -4.01
C GLY A 52 7.55 16.65 -3.17
N ASN A 53 8.39 17.41 -2.47
CA ASN A 53 9.56 16.91 -1.74
C ASN A 53 9.26 16.60 -0.26
N THR A 54 8.00 16.38 0.12
CA THR A 54 7.61 16.09 1.51
C THR A 54 6.82 14.78 1.62
N LEU A 55 6.97 14.12 2.78
CA LEU A 55 6.17 12.95 3.11
C LEU A 55 4.76 13.40 3.52
N LYS A 56 3.75 12.88 2.82
CA LYS A 56 2.34 13.13 3.14
C LYS A 56 1.74 11.92 3.85
N TYR A 57 0.81 12.18 4.78
CA TYR A 57 0.17 11.16 5.61
C TYR A 57 -1.32 11.05 5.31
N SER A 58 -1.86 9.84 5.39
CA SER A 58 -3.26 9.53 5.07
C SER A 58 -4.26 10.10 6.08
N ASP A 59 -3.81 10.41 7.30
CA ASP A 59 -4.66 10.93 8.38
C ASP A 59 -4.66 12.45 8.45
N ASN A 60 -4.09 13.14 7.44
CA ASN A 60 -3.97 14.60 7.34
C ASN A 60 -3.30 15.27 8.57
N LYS A 61 -2.65 14.48 9.42
CA LYS A 61 -1.82 14.99 10.51
C LYS A 61 -0.44 15.24 9.93
N GLU A 62 -0.20 16.48 9.49
CA GLU A 62 1.14 16.95 9.15
C GLU A 62 2.08 16.69 10.33
N GLU A 63 3.26 16.14 10.02
CA GLU A 63 4.42 15.83 10.88
C GLU A 63 4.28 15.97 12.42
N SER A 64 3.20 15.48 13.03
CA SER A 64 2.87 15.77 14.44
C SER A 64 3.68 14.93 15.44
N ILE A 65 4.88 14.48 15.05
CA ILE A 65 5.95 14.03 15.97
C ILE A 65 7.09 15.06 15.96
N GLN A 66 6.89 16.25 15.36
CA GLN A 66 7.77 17.40 15.58
C GLN A 66 7.68 17.92 17.02
N ASP A 67 6.53 17.78 17.68
CA ASP A 67 6.40 18.16 19.09
C ASP A 67 7.34 17.34 20.01
N SER A 68 7.68 16.11 19.61
CA SER A 68 8.69 15.27 20.30
C SER A 68 10.12 15.54 19.84
N ALA A 69 10.33 16.28 18.75
CA ALA A 69 11.69 16.59 18.24
C ALA A 69 12.44 17.57 19.16
N GLN A 70 11.75 18.21 20.11
CA GLN A 70 12.34 19.04 21.16
C GLN A 70 12.90 18.22 22.33
N GLU A 71 12.58 16.93 22.43
CA GLU A 71 13.22 16.05 23.41
C GLU A 71 14.67 15.75 22.97
N PRO A 72 15.69 16.05 23.80
CA PRO A 72 17.10 15.90 23.44
C PRO A 72 17.46 14.49 22.97
N GLU A 73 16.79 13.48 23.53
CA GLU A 73 16.97 12.08 23.19
C GLU A 73 16.51 11.76 21.76
N VAL A 74 15.37 12.30 21.32
CA VAL A 74 14.84 12.12 19.96
C VAL A 74 15.76 12.76 18.93
N SER A 75 16.25 13.96 19.23
CA SER A 75 17.21 14.65 18.36
C SER A 75 18.51 13.86 18.23
N ARG A 76 18.97 13.21 19.31
CA ARG A 76 20.12 12.31 19.28
C ARG A 76 19.84 11.11 18.37
N TRP A 77 18.73 10.40 18.55
CA TRP A 77 18.39 9.24 17.71
C TRP A 77 18.15 9.59 16.24
N ASP A 78 17.55 10.75 15.95
CA ASP A 78 17.37 11.24 14.58
C ASP A 78 18.70 11.49 13.86
N LYS A 79 19.73 11.93 14.60
CA LYS A 79 21.10 12.07 14.08
C LYS A 79 21.76 10.70 13.88
N ILE A 80 21.67 9.82 14.88
CA ILE A 80 22.25 8.47 14.85
C ILE A 80 21.73 7.67 13.64
N TYR A 81 20.40 7.63 13.48
CA TYR A 81 19.75 6.86 12.42
C TYR A 81 19.52 7.68 11.14
N GLN A 82 20.04 8.91 11.08
CA GLN A 82 19.98 9.81 9.94
C GLN A 82 18.58 9.94 9.32
N THR A 83 17.60 10.34 10.13
CA THR A 83 16.20 10.49 9.71
C THR A 83 16.06 11.37 8.44
N THR A 84 16.85 12.44 8.32
CA THR A 84 16.85 13.33 7.14
C THR A 84 17.30 12.62 5.86
N GLU A 85 18.36 11.82 5.95
CA GLU A 85 18.89 11.06 4.81
C GLU A 85 17.89 9.99 4.38
N MET A 86 17.24 9.31 5.33
CA MET A 86 16.17 8.37 5.03
C MET A 86 15.00 9.07 4.30
N LYS A 87 14.54 10.23 4.78
CA LYS A 87 13.50 11.02 4.08
C LYS A 87 13.93 11.34 2.64
N ARG A 88 15.17 11.78 2.45
CA ARG A 88 15.74 12.07 1.12
C ARG A 88 15.74 10.83 0.23
N ARG A 89 16.12 9.66 0.74
CA ARG A 89 16.12 8.39 -0.01
C ARG A 89 14.73 7.92 -0.42
N LEU A 90 13.73 8.10 0.44
CA LEU A 90 12.35 7.75 0.13
C LEU A 90 11.74 8.64 -0.97
N LEU A 91 12.21 9.89 -1.08
CA LEU A 91 11.66 10.91 -1.98
C LEU A 91 12.54 11.24 -3.19
N GLY A 92 13.81 10.80 -3.19
CA GLY A 92 14.82 11.20 -4.18
C GLY A 92 14.86 10.36 -5.45
N GLN A 93 13.79 9.61 -5.76
CA GLN A 93 13.70 8.78 -6.96
C GLN A 93 12.48 9.18 -7.79
N LYS A 94 12.58 9.10 -9.12
CA LYS A 94 11.50 9.47 -10.05
C LYS A 94 10.24 8.63 -9.84
N GLU A 95 10.40 7.41 -9.34
CA GLU A 95 9.31 6.48 -9.04
C GLU A 95 8.43 6.94 -7.87
N ARG A 96 8.81 8.00 -7.13
CA ARG A 96 7.99 8.57 -6.03
C ARG A 96 6.56 8.94 -6.43
N VAL A 97 6.33 9.23 -7.71
CA VAL A 97 5.00 9.55 -8.25
C VAL A 97 4.11 8.33 -8.41
N LEU A 98 4.68 7.12 -8.32
CA LEU A 98 3.93 5.88 -8.39
C LEU A 98 3.25 5.57 -7.06
N ILE A 99 2.14 4.86 -7.14
CA ILE A 99 1.34 4.52 -5.97
C ILE A 99 2.14 3.77 -4.90
N ASP A 100 1.96 4.18 -3.64
CA ASP A 100 2.56 3.64 -2.42
C ASP A 100 4.09 3.47 -2.48
N TRP A 101 4.77 4.24 -3.35
CA TRP A 101 6.21 4.10 -3.58
C TRP A 101 7.02 4.19 -2.29
N SER A 102 6.83 5.24 -1.48
CA SER A 102 7.62 5.45 -0.27
C SER A 102 7.46 4.29 0.74
N LYS A 103 6.28 3.68 0.85
CA LYS A 103 6.08 2.51 1.71
C LYS A 103 6.86 1.30 1.20
N ASN A 104 6.77 1.04 -0.11
CA ASN A 104 7.40 -0.13 -0.71
C ASN A 104 8.90 0.02 -0.89
N LYS A 105 9.40 1.26 -1.05
CA LYS A 105 10.81 1.59 -0.95
C LYS A 105 11.32 1.34 0.47
N PHE A 106 10.54 1.65 1.50
CA PHE A 106 10.91 1.29 2.87
C PHE A 106 10.90 -0.22 3.09
N ARG A 107 9.87 -0.94 2.62
CA ARG A 107 9.82 -2.42 2.69
C ARG A 107 11.00 -3.08 1.99
N SER A 108 11.48 -2.50 0.89
CA SER A 108 12.64 -3.03 0.18
C SER A 108 13.91 -2.99 1.03
N LEU A 109 14.02 -2.05 1.97
CA LEU A 109 15.14 -1.97 2.92
C LEU A 109 15.01 -3.00 4.05
N CYS A 110 13.81 -3.55 4.26
CA CYS A 110 13.54 -4.62 5.23
C CYS A 110 13.92 -6.01 4.67
N ILE A 111 14.32 -6.08 3.40
CA ILE A 111 14.91 -7.29 2.82
C ILE A 111 16.41 -7.27 3.12
N LEU A 112 16.80 -8.13 4.05
CA LEU A 112 18.15 -8.25 4.60
C LEU A 112 18.99 -9.20 3.75
N GLN A 113 20.29 -8.92 3.70
CA GLN A 113 21.28 -9.73 2.98
C GLN A 113 21.76 -10.94 3.78
N ARG A 114 21.57 -10.92 5.11
CA ARG A 114 22.06 -11.93 6.06
C ARG A 114 21.03 -12.11 7.16
N GLU A 115 20.99 -13.31 7.71
CA GLU A 115 20.18 -13.58 8.90
C GLU A 115 20.75 -12.84 10.11
N PRO A 116 19.89 -12.33 11.02
CA PRO A 116 20.35 -11.80 12.29
C PRO A 116 21.01 -12.89 13.12
N GLY A 117 22.10 -12.54 13.81
CA GLY A 117 22.75 -13.44 14.73
C GLY A 117 21.92 -13.74 15.97
N PRO A 118 22.36 -14.71 16.80
CA PRO A 118 21.64 -15.13 18.01
C PRO A 118 21.48 -14.01 19.06
N SER A 119 22.28 -12.94 18.95
CA SER A 119 22.23 -11.77 19.84
C SER A 119 20.85 -11.10 19.87
N LEU A 120 20.08 -11.21 18.79
CA LEU A 120 18.75 -10.62 18.69
C LEU A 120 17.75 -11.29 19.66
N ARG A 121 17.95 -12.57 20.00
CA ARG A 121 17.09 -13.33 20.92
C ARG A 121 17.23 -12.89 22.38
N ASN A 122 18.34 -12.22 22.72
CA ASN A 122 18.61 -11.75 24.08
C ASN A 122 18.01 -10.37 24.38
N LYS A 123 17.27 -9.79 23.44
CA LYS A 123 16.63 -8.48 23.59
C LYS A 123 15.13 -8.66 23.84
N ASP A 124 14.53 -7.72 24.58
CA ASP A 124 13.10 -7.69 24.93
C ASP A 124 12.19 -7.32 23.74
N TYR A 125 12.47 -7.85 22.55
CA TYR A 125 11.61 -7.67 21.39
C TYR A 125 10.49 -8.71 21.37
N GLU A 126 9.31 -8.26 20.95
CA GLU A 126 8.27 -9.16 20.47
C GLU A 126 8.73 -9.70 19.11
N LEU A 127 8.95 -11.02 19.02
CA LEU A 127 9.43 -11.68 17.82
C LEU A 127 8.30 -12.42 17.10
N GLU A 128 8.31 -12.35 15.76
CA GLU A 128 7.46 -13.11 14.84
C GLU A 128 8.36 -13.68 13.75
N ASP A 129 8.31 -15.00 13.56
CA ASP A 129 9.19 -15.75 12.63
C ASP A 129 10.69 -15.47 12.82
N GLY A 130 11.10 -15.20 14.07
CA GLY A 130 12.50 -14.91 14.42
C GLY A 130 12.93 -13.45 14.22
N PHE A 131 12.03 -12.58 13.78
CA PHE A 131 12.28 -11.16 13.55
C PHE A 131 11.46 -10.27 14.50
N PRO A 132 11.96 -9.06 14.84
CA PRO A 132 11.25 -8.13 15.69
C PRO A 132 10.06 -7.53 14.95
N VAL A 133 8.94 -7.45 15.66
CA VAL A 133 7.67 -6.98 15.12
C VAL A 133 7.67 -5.46 14.96
N PHE A 134 7.23 -4.97 13.80
CA PHE A 134 7.00 -3.55 13.59
C PHE A 134 5.82 -3.04 14.42
N LYS A 135 6.04 -1.94 15.14
CA LYS A 135 5.02 -1.22 15.92
C LYS A 135 4.83 0.19 15.38
N ASP A 136 3.58 0.62 15.25
CA ASP A 136 3.27 1.97 14.79
C ASP A 136 3.58 3.04 15.84
N TYR A 137 3.38 4.31 15.50
CA TYR A 137 3.60 5.45 16.40
C TYR A 137 2.75 5.42 17.69
N LYS A 138 1.76 4.53 17.79
CA LYS A 138 0.96 4.28 18.99
C LYS A 138 1.28 2.94 19.64
N ASP A 139 2.44 2.36 19.32
CA ASP A 139 2.90 1.07 19.82
C ASP A 139 2.00 -0.12 19.48
N ARG A 140 1.23 -0.02 18.39
CA ARG A 140 0.40 -1.12 17.90
C ARG A 140 1.14 -1.94 16.84
N LYS A 141 1.07 -3.26 16.95
CA LYS A 141 1.62 -4.21 15.97
C LYS A 141 1.09 -3.91 14.55
N THR A 142 1.96 -3.92 13.56
CA THR A 142 1.62 -3.75 12.13
C THR A 142 2.04 -4.98 11.33
N GLY A 143 1.08 -5.74 10.78
CA GLY A 143 1.37 -6.94 9.99
C GLY A 143 1.76 -6.71 8.53
N SER A 144 1.76 -5.47 8.04
CA SER A 144 2.09 -5.15 6.64
C SER A 144 3.56 -4.83 6.40
N PHE A 145 4.40 -4.95 7.43
CA PHE A 145 5.84 -4.74 7.38
C PHE A 145 6.49 -5.86 8.17
N VAL A 146 7.42 -6.56 7.53
CA VAL A 146 8.17 -7.67 8.10
C VAL A 146 9.59 -7.61 7.57
N PHE A 147 10.54 -8.12 8.35
CA PHE A 147 11.88 -8.40 7.83
C PHE A 147 11.83 -9.70 7.02
N PHE A 148 12.61 -9.74 5.95
CA PHE A 148 12.73 -10.88 5.06
C PHE A 148 14.20 -11.02 4.68
N VAL A 149 14.70 -12.24 4.46
CA VAL A 149 16.12 -12.45 4.14
C VAL A 149 16.23 -13.03 2.73
N ILE A 150 17.08 -12.41 1.91
CA ILE A 150 17.58 -13.00 0.67
C ILE A 150 19.10 -13.10 0.82
N PRO A 151 19.64 -14.31 1.00
CA PRO A 151 21.04 -14.45 1.34
C PRO A 151 21.95 -14.05 0.18
N ILE A 152 23.00 -13.31 0.48
CA ILE A 152 24.12 -13.05 -0.43
C ILE A 152 25.16 -14.18 -0.34
N ASP A 153 26.01 -14.29 -1.36
CA ASP A 153 27.12 -15.26 -1.43
C ASP A 153 26.70 -16.75 -1.34
N GLN A 154 25.39 -17.04 -1.44
CA GLN A 154 24.82 -18.38 -1.50
C GLN A 154 24.32 -18.70 -2.91
N GLN A 155 24.37 -19.99 -3.26
CA GLN A 155 23.79 -20.49 -4.51
C GLN A 155 22.28 -20.59 -4.36
N LEU A 156 21.54 -19.77 -5.10
CA LEU A 156 20.09 -19.77 -5.12
C LEU A 156 19.60 -20.23 -6.49
N ASN A 157 18.57 -21.08 -6.53
CA ASN A 157 17.89 -21.37 -7.79
C ASN A 157 17.18 -20.11 -8.30
N PHE A 158 17.33 -19.81 -9.59
CA PHE A 158 16.74 -18.64 -10.24
C PHE A 158 15.22 -18.55 -10.05
N THR A 159 14.52 -19.68 -10.18
CA THR A 159 13.07 -19.75 -10.04
C THR A 159 12.65 -19.58 -8.59
N GLU A 160 13.39 -20.17 -7.65
CA GLU A 160 13.13 -20.02 -6.21
C GLU A 160 13.34 -18.57 -5.75
N LEU A 161 14.44 -17.93 -6.16
CA LEU A 161 14.69 -16.52 -5.87
C LEU A 161 13.57 -15.61 -6.42
N ALA A 162 13.11 -15.88 -7.65
CA ALA A 162 12.00 -15.13 -8.22
C ALA A 162 10.69 -15.36 -7.45
N PHE A 163 10.48 -16.58 -6.96
CA PHE A 163 9.32 -16.94 -6.15
C PHE A 163 9.35 -16.29 -4.76
N GLU A 164 10.50 -16.28 -4.09
CA GLU A 164 10.72 -15.60 -2.81
C GLU A 164 10.45 -14.09 -2.92
N LEU A 165 11.01 -13.43 -3.94
CA LEU A 165 10.70 -12.03 -4.23
C LEU A 165 9.20 -11.82 -4.50
N ALA A 166 8.57 -12.74 -5.25
CA ALA A 166 7.15 -12.68 -5.52
C ALA A 166 6.30 -12.80 -4.25
N GLN A 167 6.71 -13.60 -3.27
CA GLN A 167 6.01 -13.81 -2.01
C GLN A 167 6.28 -12.73 -0.95
N SER A 168 7.30 -11.91 -1.13
CA SER A 168 7.61 -10.80 -0.22
C SER A 168 6.42 -9.86 0.01
N THR A 169 6.47 -9.08 1.10
CA THR A 169 5.43 -8.09 1.44
C THR A 169 5.48 -6.82 0.59
N LEU A 170 6.32 -6.78 -0.44
CA LEU A 170 6.36 -5.70 -1.41
C LEU A 170 5.02 -5.60 -2.13
N TYR A 171 4.43 -4.40 -2.09
CA TYR A 171 3.12 -4.08 -2.67
C TYR A 171 1.98 -4.98 -2.15
N VAL A 172 2.05 -5.44 -0.89
CA VAL A 172 1.05 -6.34 -0.27
C VAL A 172 -0.38 -5.81 -0.35
N GLU A 173 -0.58 -4.49 -0.34
CA GLU A 173 -1.89 -3.87 -0.50
C GLU A 173 -2.57 -4.19 -1.85
N HIS A 174 -1.78 -4.63 -2.83
CA HIS A 174 -2.19 -4.81 -4.22
C HIS A 174 -2.12 -6.27 -4.68
N HIS A 175 -1.75 -7.21 -3.79
CA HIS A 175 -1.68 -8.65 -4.10
C HIS A 175 -3.04 -9.26 -4.46
N SER A 176 -4.15 -8.61 -4.10
CA SER A 176 -5.50 -9.08 -4.42
C SER A 176 -5.84 -9.03 -5.91
N TYR A 177 -5.19 -8.14 -6.67
CA TYR A 177 -5.43 -7.97 -8.11
C TYR A 177 -4.15 -8.09 -8.95
N VAL A 178 -2.96 -8.01 -8.35
CA VAL A 178 -1.70 -8.38 -9.01
C VAL A 178 -1.38 -9.84 -8.70
N SER A 179 -1.56 -10.69 -9.71
CA SER A 179 -1.39 -12.13 -9.58
C SER A 179 0.03 -12.53 -9.14
N VAL A 180 0.16 -13.67 -8.46
CA VAL A 180 1.47 -14.25 -8.10
C VAL A 180 2.31 -14.48 -9.37
N ALA A 181 1.70 -14.95 -10.45
CA ALA A 181 2.37 -15.16 -11.73
C ALA A 181 2.99 -13.87 -12.30
N ALA A 182 2.24 -12.75 -12.25
CA ALA A 182 2.76 -11.46 -12.68
C ALA A 182 3.93 -10.98 -11.81
N ARG A 183 3.84 -11.19 -10.49
CA ARG A 183 4.94 -10.88 -9.56
C ARG A 183 6.19 -11.71 -9.83
N ILE A 184 6.04 -13.02 -10.06
CA ILE A 184 7.15 -13.91 -10.43
C ILE A 184 7.79 -13.44 -11.74
N GLN A 185 6.99 -13.06 -12.74
CA GLN A 185 7.52 -12.57 -14.01
C GLN A 185 8.29 -11.26 -13.82
N CYS A 186 7.77 -10.31 -13.04
CA CYS A 186 8.50 -9.09 -12.68
C CYS A 186 9.82 -9.39 -11.96
N ALA A 187 9.84 -10.38 -11.06
CA ALA A 187 11.05 -10.79 -10.36
C ALA A 187 12.08 -11.41 -11.33
N LYS A 188 11.65 -12.33 -12.20
CA LYS A 188 12.50 -12.94 -13.24
C LYS A 188 13.14 -11.89 -14.16
N GLU A 189 12.35 -10.92 -14.60
CA GLU A 189 12.82 -9.81 -15.44
C GLU A 189 13.83 -8.92 -14.70
N ALA A 190 13.57 -8.59 -13.42
CA ALA A 190 14.47 -7.80 -12.60
C ALA A 190 15.82 -8.52 -12.39
N ILE A 191 15.79 -9.80 -12.02
CA ILE A 191 16.99 -10.64 -11.84
C ILE A 191 17.78 -10.70 -13.15
N SER A 192 17.13 -11.09 -14.26
CA SER A 192 17.78 -11.21 -15.58
C SER A 192 18.41 -9.90 -16.05
N LYS A 193 17.72 -8.77 -15.81
CA LYS A 193 18.22 -7.43 -16.16
C LYS A 193 19.46 -7.04 -15.37
N CYS A 194 19.49 -7.30 -14.07
CA CYS A 194 20.61 -6.92 -13.21
C CYS A 194 21.86 -7.80 -13.41
N LEU A 195 21.66 -9.08 -13.70
CA LEU A 195 22.76 -10.01 -13.97
C LEU A 195 23.21 -10.02 -15.44
N GLY A 196 22.48 -9.35 -16.34
CA GLY A 196 22.84 -9.23 -17.75
C GLY A 196 22.80 -10.54 -18.54
N GLN A 197 22.11 -11.56 -18.02
CA GLN A 197 22.06 -12.91 -18.59
C GLN A 197 20.63 -13.41 -18.71
N LYS A 198 20.37 -14.26 -19.72
CA LYS A 198 19.13 -15.03 -19.81
C LYS A 198 19.25 -16.31 -18.99
N PHE A 199 18.36 -16.45 -18.02
CA PHE A 199 18.31 -17.63 -17.16
C PHE A 199 17.25 -18.63 -17.64
N THR A 200 17.53 -19.91 -17.42
CA THR A 200 16.58 -21.02 -17.52
C THR A 200 16.05 -21.37 -16.13
N SER A 201 15.02 -22.21 -16.03
CA SER A 201 14.43 -22.61 -14.74
C SER A 201 15.44 -23.30 -13.80
N GLU A 202 16.45 -23.97 -14.36
CA GLU A 202 17.50 -24.71 -13.64
C GLU A 202 18.75 -23.86 -13.36
N SER A 203 18.73 -22.57 -13.72
CA SER A 203 19.90 -21.71 -13.51
C SER A 203 20.12 -21.41 -12.03
N VAL A 204 21.39 -21.41 -11.62
CA VAL A 204 21.82 -21.01 -10.28
C VAL A 204 22.37 -19.60 -10.33
N VAL A 205 22.04 -18.80 -9.32
CA VAL A 205 22.44 -17.40 -9.18
C VAL A 205 23.16 -17.23 -7.86
N ILE A 206 24.24 -16.44 -7.86
CA ILE A 206 24.93 -16.00 -6.65
C ILE A 206 24.84 -14.47 -6.62
N LEU A 207 24.30 -13.93 -5.54
CA LEU A 207 24.11 -12.50 -5.38
C LEU A 207 25.27 -11.89 -4.60
N SER A 208 25.93 -10.88 -5.19
CA SER A 208 26.78 -9.97 -4.43
C SER A 208 25.92 -8.95 -3.66
N GLU A 209 26.51 -8.25 -2.69
CA GLU A 209 25.86 -7.13 -1.97
C GLU A 209 25.25 -6.08 -2.92
N GLU A 210 26.01 -5.71 -3.96
CA GLU A 210 25.58 -4.74 -4.95
C GLU A 210 24.45 -5.30 -5.82
N THR A 211 24.63 -6.51 -6.36
CA THR A 211 23.63 -7.18 -7.20
C THR A 211 22.32 -7.40 -6.44
N HIS A 212 22.37 -7.80 -5.18
CA HIS A 212 21.21 -7.95 -4.31
C HIS A 212 20.40 -6.65 -4.23
N THR A 213 21.08 -5.53 -3.94
CA THR A 213 20.43 -4.21 -3.86
C THR A 213 19.83 -3.79 -5.21
N GLN A 214 20.56 -4.03 -6.31
CA GLN A 214 20.10 -3.72 -7.66
C GLN A 214 18.86 -4.55 -8.04
N VAL A 215 18.87 -5.87 -7.77
CA VAL A 215 17.75 -6.77 -8.05
C VAL A 215 16.49 -6.34 -7.29
N ILE A 216 16.61 -6.09 -5.99
CA ILE A 216 15.48 -5.64 -5.17
C ILE A 216 14.96 -4.29 -5.66
N SER A 217 15.85 -3.33 -5.93
CA SER A 217 15.43 -2.02 -6.42
C SER A 217 14.74 -2.11 -7.79
N ALA A 218 15.27 -2.94 -8.70
CA ALA A 218 14.68 -3.16 -10.01
C ALA A 218 13.31 -3.84 -9.89
N TYR A 219 13.19 -4.83 -9.01
CA TYR A 219 11.94 -5.53 -8.76
C TYR A 219 10.85 -4.60 -8.19
N VAL A 220 11.19 -3.77 -7.20
CA VAL A 220 10.27 -2.80 -6.60
C VAL A 220 9.82 -1.77 -7.63
N SER A 221 10.72 -1.26 -8.47
CA SER A 221 10.37 -0.36 -9.59
C SER A 221 9.43 -1.04 -10.59
N SER A 222 9.69 -2.30 -10.97
CA SER A 222 8.83 -3.07 -11.87
C SER A 222 7.45 -3.33 -11.28
N LEU A 223 7.38 -3.68 -9.99
CA LEU A 223 6.10 -3.83 -9.27
C LEU A 223 5.32 -2.52 -9.19
N ALA A 224 5.98 -1.42 -8.85
CA ALA A 224 5.36 -0.10 -8.80
C ALA A 224 4.73 0.26 -10.15
N PHE A 225 5.44 -0.04 -11.23
CA PHE A 225 4.96 0.18 -12.59
C PHE A 225 3.74 -0.69 -12.93
N ILE A 226 3.80 -2.00 -12.69
CA ILE A 226 2.70 -2.91 -13.06
C ILE A 226 1.45 -2.65 -12.22
N VAL A 227 1.60 -2.34 -10.93
CA VAL A 227 0.50 -1.96 -10.04
C VAL A 227 -0.18 -0.69 -10.56
N GLN A 228 0.61 0.33 -10.92
CA GLN A 228 0.09 1.57 -11.46
C GLN A 228 -0.61 1.35 -12.82
N LEU A 229 -0.07 0.48 -13.66
CA LEU A 229 -0.63 0.12 -14.96
C LEU A 229 -1.99 -0.57 -14.81
N PHE A 230 -2.08 -1.59 -13.97
CA PHE A 230 -3.33 -2.31 -13.70
C PHE A 230 -4.38 -1.35 -13.16
N ARG A 231 -4.01 -0.49 -12.21
CA ARG A 231 -4.91 0.51 -11.62
C ARG A 231 -5.47 1.48 -12.65
N ILE A 232 -4.63 2.04 -13.52
CA ILE A 232 -5.06 3.00 -14.55
C ILE A 232 -5.95 2.29 -15.58
N TYR A 233 -5.54 1.11 -16.04
CA TYR A 233 -6.27 0.33 -17.02
C TYR A 233 -7.67 -0.06 -16.51
N ASP A 234 -7.78 -0.62 -15.30
CA ASP A 234 -9.06 -0.95 -14.68
C ASP A 234 -9.96 0.29 -14.53
N SER A 235 -9.37 1.45 -14.18
CA SER A 235 -10.12 2.70 -14.10
C SER A 235 -10.70 3.09 -15.46
N HIS A 236 -9.94 2.96 -16.55
CA HIS A 236 -10.42 3.25 -17.90
C HIS A 236 -11.51 2.29 -18.36
N ILE A 237 -11.37 0.99 -18.11
CA ILE A 237 -12.37 0.00 -18.48
C ILE A 237 -13.70 0.27 -17.76
N LYS A 238 -13.67 0.60 -16.47
CA LYS A 238 -14.87 0.95 -15.68
C LYS A 238 -15.56 2.21 -16.22
N HIS A 239 -14.81 3.26 -16.54
CA HIS A 239 -15.40 4.49 -17.11
C HIS A 239 -16.03 4.26 -18.49
N ASN A 240 -15.46 3.38 -19.30
CA ASN A 240 -15.99 3.05 -20.63
C ASN A 240 -17.20 2.11 -20.59
N SER A 241 -17.35 1.29 -19.54
CA SER A 241 -18.56 0.48 -19.35
C SER A 241 -19.75 1.32 -18.90
N ASP A 242 -19.52 2.25 -17.96
CA ASP A 242 -20.60 3.04 -17.37
C ASP A 242 -21.18 4.08 -18.34
N SER A 243 -20.34 4.63 -19.22
CA SER A 243 -20.76 5.58 -20.25
C SER A 243 -21.64 4.97 -21.35
N LYS A 244 -21.55 3.65 -21.60
CA LYS A 244 -22.38 2.97 -22.60
C LYS A 244 -23.81 2.66 -22.12
N VAL A 245 -24.07 2.72 -20.82
CA VAL A 245 -25.40 2.42 -20.25
C VAL A 245 -26.30 3.66 -20.17
N SER A 246 -25.77 4.86 -20.41
CA SER A 246 -26.52 6.12 -20.39
C SER A 246 -26.90 6.65 -21.78
N ALA A 247 -27.28 5.76 -22.71
CA ALA A 247 -27.93 6.15 -23.96
C ALA A 247 -29.38 5.63 -23.97
N LYS A 248 -30.29 6.37 -23.35
CA LYS A 248 -31.73 6.23 -23.65
C LYS A 248 -32.02 6.95 -24.98
N PRO A 249 -32.79 6.34 -25.89
CA PRO A 249 -33.25 7.00 -27.10
C PRO A 249 -34.46 7.87 -26.74
N SER A 250 -34.38 9.18 -26.96
CA SER A 250 -35.57 10.03 -27.03
C SER A 250 -35.60 10.72 -28.39
N LEU A 251 -36.16 10.01 -29.38
CA LEU A 251 -36.68 10.59 -30.61
C LEU A 251 -38.19 10.36 -30.62
N SER A 252 -38.94 11.39 -30.22
CA SER A 252 -40.28 11.71 -30.74
C SER A 252 -40.48 13.21 -30.52
N SER A 253 -40.09 14.05 -31.49
CA SER A 253 -40.97 14.60 -32.54
C SER A 253 -41.99 15.65 -32.07
N LYS A 254 -41.70 16.90 -32.46
CA LYS A 254 -42.62 17.99 -32.88
C LYS A 254 -43.63 18.55 -31.86
N SER A 255 -43.41 19.80 -31.44
CA SER A 255 -44.24 20.94 -31.88
C SER A 255 -43.69 22.27 -31.35
N SER A 256 -43.52 23.20 -32.28
CA SER A 256 -43.37 24.65 -32.13
C SER A 256 -44.38 25.29 -31.18
N PHE A 257 -43.95 26.25 -30.35
CA PHE A 257 -44.55 27.60 -30.26
C PHE A 257 -43.64 28.55 -29.45
N SER A 258 -43.48 29.75 -30.02
CA SER A 258 -42.87 30.95 -29.46
C SER A 258 -43.69 31.57 -28.32
N PHE A 259 -43.07 32.28 -27.38
CA PHE A 259 -43.22 33.74 -27.22
C PHE A 259 -42.37 34.29 -26.07
N ALA A 260 -41.91 35.52 -26.29
CA ALA A 260 -41.06 36.35 -25.45
C ALA A 260 -41.79 37.04 -24.28
N SER A 261 -40.99 37.58 -23.34
CA SER A 261 -41.15 38.83 -22.55
C SER A 261 -40.80 38.56 -21.08
N LYS A 262 -39.72 39.11 -20.51
CA LYS A 262 -39.43 40.49 -20.04
C LYS A 262 -39.45 40.54 -18.50
N GLU A 263 -38.49 41.30 -17.98
CA GLU A 263 -38.49 42.04 -16.71
C GLU A 263 -38.22 41.33 -15.37
N SER A 264 -36.98 41.54 -14.88
CA SER A 264 -36.65 41.89 -13.49
C SER A 264 -37.30 43.26 -13.09
N PRO A 265 -37.17 43.81 -11.87
CA PRO A 265 -36.59 43.32 -10.60
C PRO A 265 -37.45 43.65 -9.33
N SER A 266 -37.11 43.10 -8.15
CA SER A 266 -37.06 43.87 -6.88
C SER A 266 -36.67 43.00 -5.68
N LYS A 267 -35.74 43.54 -4.86
CA LYS A 267 -35.51 43.17 -3.45
C LYS A 267 -36.62 43.79 -2.59
N PRO A 268 -36.86 43.30 -1.37
CA PRO A 268 -36.32 44.05 -0.23
C PRO A 268 -35.79 43.21 0.95
N GLN A 269 -35.05 43.92 1.80
CA GLN A 269 -34.39 43.51 3.05
C GLN A 269 -35.36 43.16 4.19
N SER A 270 -34.91 42.29 5.11
CA SER A 270 -35.08 42.39 6.58
C SER A 270 -34.39 41.17 7.22
N ARG A 271 -33.30 41.30 7.98
CA ARG A 271 -33.10 41.72 9.38
C ARG A 271 -33.71 40.80 10.46
N SER A 272 -32.80 40.31 11.31
CA SER A 272 -32.97 39.97 12.74
C SER A 272 -33.72 38.64 13.02
N ASN A 273 -33.42 37.82 14.03
CA ASN A 273 -32.79 38.01 15.33
C ASN A 273 -32.23 36.66 15.84
N SER A 274 -31.13 36.72 16.59
CA SER A 274 -30.71 35.70 17.55
C SER A 274 -31.74 35.55 18.68
N PRO A 275 -31.65 34.48 19.48
CA PRO A 275 -31.41 34.74 20.90
C PRO A 275 -30.38 33.81 21.56
N VAL A 276 -29.58 34.46 22.39
CA VAL A 276 -28.72 33.94 23.47
C VAL A 276 -29.57 33.68 24.72
N LYS A 277 -29.24 32.62 25.48
CA LYS A 277 -29.30 32.43 26.97
C LYS A 277 -29.43 30.92 27.27
N ALA A 278 -28.92 30.32 28.34
CA ALA A 278 -28.28 30.70 29.62
C ALA A 278 -27.41 29.48 30.06
N ARG A 279 -26.24 29.60 30.68
CA ARG A 279 -25.86 29.99 32.07
C ARG A 279 -26.30 28.98 33.16
N GLY A 280 -25.30 28.42 33.86
CA GLY A 280 -25.37 27.71 35.15
C GLY A 280 -24.13 26.80 35.32
N SER A 281 -23.01 27.20 35.93
CA SER A 281 -22.71 27.56 37.33
C SER A 281 -22.41 26.36 38.25
N TYR A 282 -21.11 26.19 38.52
CA TYR A 282 -20.40 25.71 39.72
C TYR A 282 -20.94 24.56 40.59
N ALA A 283 -20.07 23.56 40.81
CA ALA A 283 -19.81 23.03 42.15
C ALA A 283 -18.39 22.45 42.23
N VAL A 284 -17.57 23.10 43.05
CA VAL A 284 -16.27 22.66 43.59
C VAL A 284 -16.58 21.86 44.85
N TYR A 285 -15.93 20.71 45.05
CA TYR A 285 -15.65 20.16 46.39
C TYR A 285 -14.30 19.44 46.37
N GLU A 286 -13.53 19.74 47.41
CA GLU A 286 -12.18 19.24 47.70
C GLU A 286 -12.17 17.81 48.25
N SER A 287 -11.04 17.14 47.99
CA SER A 287 -10.22 16.26 48.84
C SER A 287 -10.83 15.43 49.97
N SER A 288 -10.55 14.11 49.94
CA SER A 288 -9.85 13.41 51.04
C SER A 288 -9.32 12.04 50.61
N ASN A 289 -8.32 11.58 51.36
CA ASN A 289 -7.42 10.45 51.17
C ASN A 289 -8.05 9.05 51.29
N ASP A 290 -7.24 8.08 50.84
CA ASP A 290 -6.95 6.76 51.44
C ASP A 290 -7.22 5.51 50.58
N THR A 291 -6.17 4.70 50.52
CA THR A 291 -6.03 3.37 49.91
C THR A 291 -6.29 2.29 50.99
N PRO A 292 -6.06 0.97 50.76
CA PRO A 292 -6.59 0.05 49.76
C PRO A 292 -7.23 -1.20 50.42
N SER A 293 -8.15 -1.92 49.75
CA SER A 293 -8.31 -3.38 49.95
C SER A 293 -9.18 -4.04 48.86
N SER A 294 -8.65 -5.14 48.32
CA SER A 294 -9.28 -6.09 47.40
C SER A 294 -10.22 -7.07 48.16
N PRO A 295 -10.77 -8.13 47.52
CA PRO A 295 -11.80 -8.14 46.49
C PRO A 295 -13.00 -9.05 46.89
N THR A 296 -14.21 -8.78 46.41
CA THR A 296 -15.33 -9.74 46.54
C THR A 296 -16.03 -10.00 45.22
N LYS A 297 -15.97 -11.28 44.83
CA LYS A 297 -16.72 -11.89 43.73
C LYS A 297 -18.21 -11.85 44.04
N THR A 298 -19.03 -11.38 43.09
CA THR A 298 -20.44 -11.79 42.99
C THR A 298 -20.81 -12.02 41.53
N LEU A 299 -21.04 -13.29 41.21
CA LEU A 299 -21.81 -13.75 40.06
C LEU A 299 -23.24 -13.21 40.18
N GLY A 300 -23.77 -12.64 39.08
CA GLY A 300 -25.11 -12.04 39.06
C GLY A 300 -25.74 -12.03 37.68
N SER A 301 -26.45 -13.12 37.38
CA SER A 301 -27.69 -13.22 36.58
C SER A 301 -27.81 -12.53 35.21
N LYS A 302 -27.96 -13.40 34.20
CA LYS A 302 -28.75 -13.23 32.98
C LYS A 302 -30.07 -12.48 33.23
N LYS A 303 -30.36 -11.49 32.38
CA LYS A 303 -31.65 -10.86 32.01
C LYS A 303 -31.31 -9.83 30.93
N SER A 304 -32.06 -9.54 29.88
CA SER A 304 -33.23 -10.12 29.25
C SER A 304 -33.38 -9.33 27.94
N LEU A 305 -33.61 -10.03 26.83
CA LEU A 305 -34.03 -9.49 25.54
C LEU A 305 -35.40 -8.83 25.65
N ALA A 306 -35.46 -7.56 26.05
CA ALA A 306 -36.70 -6.80 26.12
C ALA A 306 -36.47 -5.37 25.62
N ASN A 307 -36.30 -5.21 24.32
CA ASN A 307 -36.58 -3.96 23.57
C ASN A 307 -36.68 -4.23 22.06
N LEU A 308 -37.43 -5.27 21.68
CA LEU A 308 -37.88 -5.52 20.31
C LEU A 308 -39.39 -5.42 20.25
N ARG A 309 -39.94 -4.20 20.32
CA ARG A 309 -41.32 -3.94 19.91
C ARG A 309 -41.42 -2.60 19.17
N ASN A 310 -41.94 -2.71 17.94
CA ASN A 310 -42.44 -1.67 17.05
C ASN A 310 -41.32 -0.92 16.28
N THR A 311 -41.05 -1.21 14.99
CA THR A 311 -41.91 -0.78 13.88
C THR A 311 -41.36 -1.28 12.51
N ARG A 312 -42.27 -1.76 11.66
CA ARG A 312 -42.25 -1.94 10.19
C ARG A 312 -41.05 -2.65 9.51
N LEU A 313 -41.26 -3.93 9.22
CA LEU A 313 -40.60 -4.64 8.13
C LEU A 313 -41.25 -4.22 6.80
N GLU A 314 -40.48 -3.60 5.90
CA GLU A 314 -40.91 -3.34 4.53
C GLU A 314 -40.69 -4.56 3.63
N ASN A 315 -41.60 -4.69 2.66
CA ASN A 315 -41.80 -5.85 1.83
C ASN A 315 -40.59 -6.19 0.95
N LYS A 316 -40.18 -7.47 0.97
CA LYS A 316 -39.35 -8.08 -0.07
C LYS A 316 -40.12 -8.12 -1.40
N PRO A 317 -39.52 -7.73 -2.53
CA PRO A 317 -40.02 -8.15 -3.83
C PRO A 317 -39.40 -9.50 -4.25
N SER A 318 -40.31 -10.46 -4.42
CA SER A 318 -40.39 -11.55 -5.39
C SER A 318 -39.12 -12.19 -5.97
N ILE A 319 -39.03 -13.51 -5.75
CA ILE A 319 -38.15 -14.45 -6.46
C ILE A 319 -38.66 -14.58 -7.89
N SER A 320 -37.92 -14.05 -8.87
CA SER A 320 -38.19 -14.24 -10.29
C SER A 320 -37.50 -15.48 -10.81
N ASN A 321 -38.29 -16.55 -10.96
CA ASN A 321 -38.24 -17.56 -12.02
C ASN A 321 -36.87 -18.09 -12.47
N LEU A 322 -36.56 -19.27 -11.92
CA LEU A 322 -36.05 -20.44 -12.62
C LEU A 322 -36.10 -20.31 -14.16
N ARG A 323 -34.94 -20.18 -14.81
CA ARG A 323 -34.73 -20.79 -16.12
C ARG A 323 -33.86 -22.02 -15.92
N ALA A 324 -34.54 -23.10 -15.52
CA ALA A 324 -34.13 -24.44 -15.89
C ALA A 324 -34.23 -24.54 -17.42
N ASN A 325 -33.09 -24.36 -18.09
CA ASN A 325 -32.80 -24.87 -19.44
C ASN A 325 -31.29 -25.18 -19.50
N GLU A 326 -30.80 -25.82 -18.46
CA GLU A 326 -29.66 -26.72 -18.54
C GLU A 326 -30.25 -28.11 -18.43
N ILE A 327 -30.43 -28.79 -19.56
CA ILE A 327 -30.49 -30.24 -19.75
C ILE A 327 -30.82 -30.49 -21.24
N TYR A 328 -29.96 -31.29 -21.89
CA TYR A 328 -29.95 -31.77 -23.29
C TYR A 328 -29.53 -30.79 -24.40
N ASN A 329 -28.27 -30.91 -24.87
CA ASN A 329 -27.97 -31.79 -26.01
C ASN A 329 -26.44 -31.89 -26.29
N PRO A 330 -25.75 -32.99 -25.93
CA PRO A 330 -24.37 -33.23 -26.32
C PRO A 330 -24.27 -34.15 -27.55
N VAL A 331 -25.01 -33.89 -28.63
CA VAL A 331 -24.82 -34.60 -29.92
C VAL A 331 -25.19 -33.68 -31.09
N ALA A 332 -24.23 -32.85 -31.52
CA ALA A 332 -24.08 -32.31 -32.89
C ALA A 332 -23.09 -31.13 -32.87
N ALA A 333 -21.80 -31.41 -32.69
CA ALA A 333 -20.77 -30.46 -33.09
C ALA A 333 -20.47 -30.70 -34.58
N PRO A 334 -20.78 -29.77 -35.50
CA PRO A 334 -20.28 -29.86 -36.86
C PRO A 334 -18.76 -29.65 -36.84
N VAL A 335 -18.06 -30.56 -37.51
CA VAL A 335 -16.63 -30.47 -37.83
C VAL A 335 -16.40 -29.16 -38.59
N SER A 336 -15.66 -28.22 -37.98
CA SER A 336 -15.25 -26.99 -38.66
C SER A 336 -13.92 -27.22 -39.39
N PRO A 337 -13.79 -26.76 -40.65
CA PRO A 337 -12.74 -27.19 -41.56
C PRO A 337 -11.40 -26.52 -41.29
N GLU A 338 -10.34 -27.27 -41.64
CA GLU A 338 -8.97 -26.81 -41.82
C GLU A 338 -8.90 -25.39 -42.41
N ARG A 339 -8.43 -24.43 -41.61
CA ARG A 339 -7.91 -23.17 -42.14
C ARG A 339 -6.38 -23.25 -42.20
N ARG A 340 -5.96 -23.57 -43.41
CA ARG A 340 -4.73 -23.16 -44.09
C ARG A 340 -3.94 -22.09 -43.35
N SER A 341 -2.71 -22.47 -43.01
CA SER A 341 -1.54 -21.65 -42.78
C SER A 341 -1.52 -20.35 -43.60
N SER A 342 -1.55 -19.22 -42.90
CA SER A 342 -1.03 -17.94 -43.40
C SER A 342 0.26 -17.63 -42.64
N PRO A 343 1.39 -17.35 -43.32
CA PRO A 343 2.60 -16.88 -42.67
C PRO A 343 2.46 -15.37 -42.42
N GLY A 344 2.57 -14.94 -41.17
CA GLY A 344 2.57 -13.52 -40.81
C GLY A 344 1.60 -13.16 -39.68
N ARG A 345 1.73 -13.82 -38.53
CA ARG A 345 1.16 -13.28 -37.28
C ARG A 345 2.33 -12.74 -36.47
N MET A 346 2.46 -11.41 -36.48
CA MET A 346 3.29 -10.70 -35.50
C MET A 346 2.92 -11.20 -34.10
N GLN A 347 3.94 -11.45 -33.30
CA GLN A 347 3.85 -11.96 -31.94
C GLN A 347 2.70 -11.29 -31.20
N ALA A 348 1.64 -12.05 -30.91
CA ALA A 348 0.61 -11.63 -29.98
C ALA A 348 1.32 -11.40 -28.64
N SER A 349 1.33 -10.14 -28.20
CA SER A 349 2.03 -9.74 -27.01
C SER A 349 1.45 -10.47 -25.80
N ASP A 350 2.36 -11.01 -24.97
CA ASP A 350 2.11 -11.86 -23.81
C ASP A 350 1.43 -11.12 -22.63
N HIS A 351 0.58 -10.13 -22.91
CA HIS A 351 -0.10 -9.31 -21.90
C HIS A 351 -1.23 -10.09 -21.19
N SER A 352 -1.80 -11.09 -21.87
CA SER A 352 -2.92 -11.87 -21.33
C SER A 352 -2.51 -12.77 -20.17
N SER A 353 -1.27 -13.28 -20.17
CA SER A 353 -0.75 -14.13 -19.09
C SER A 353 -0.53 -13.35 -17.79
N LEU A 354 -0.14 -12.08 -17.89
CA LEU A 354 0.09 -11.20 -16.75
C LEU A 354 -1.20 -10.69 -16.11
N TYR A 355 -2.18 -10.30 -16.93
CA TYR A 355 -3.41 -9.64 -16.46
C TYR A 355 -4.50 -10.63 -16.04
N GLY A 356 -4.42 -11.89 -16.47
CA GLY A 356 -5.43 -12.92 -16.18
C GLY A 356 -6.81 -12.64 -16.81
N ARG A 357 -6.92 -11.63 -17.68
CA ARG A 357 -8.12 -11.26 -18.45
C ARG A 357 -7.71 -10.82 -19.85
N GLU A 358 -8.69 -10.78 -20.76
CA GLU A 358 -8.48 -10.22 -22.09
C GLU A 358 -8.17 -8.73 -21.99
N VAL A 359 -7.01 -8.34 -22.52
CA VAL A 359 -6.50 -6.96 -22.47
C VAL A 359 -6.71 -6.33 -23.84
N GLN A 360 -7.25 -5.11 -23.87
CA GLN A 360 -7.25 -4.26 -25.07
C GLN A 360 -5.83 -3.72 -25.30
N PRO A 361 -5.08 -4.21 -26.31
CA PRO A 361 -3.64 -3.94 -26.40
C PRO A 361 -3.32 -2.45 -26.60
N GLU A 362 -4.15 -1.74 -27.38
CA GLU A 362 -3.96 -0.32 -27.62
C GLU A 362 -4.15 0.53 -26.35
N LEU A 363 -5.18 0.22 -25.55
CA LEU A 363 -5.42 0.93 -24.30
C LEU A 363 -4.32 0.63 -23.28
N TRP A 364 -3.87 -0.61 -23.23
CA TRP A 364 -2.76 -1.04 -22.38
C TRP A 364 -1.48 -0.26 -22.68
N GLU A 365 -1.09 -0.20 -23.94
CA GLU A 365 0.11 0.53 -24.37
C GLU A 365 -0.04 2.04 -24.14
N LYS A 366 -1.23 2.62 -24.33
CA LYS A 366 -1.49 4.03 -23.95
C LYS A 366 -1.30 4.28 -22.46
N CYS A 367 -1.82 3.39 -21.60
CA CYS A 367 -1.64 3.51 -20.15
C CYS A 367 -0.15 3.41 -19.77
N LYS A 368 0.56 2.45 -20.38
CA LYS A 368 2.01 2.25 -20.20
C LYS A 368 2.82 3.50 -20.61
N GLN A 369 2.51 4.08 -21.77
CA GLN A 369 3.14 5.31 -22.25
C GLN A 369 2.87 6.50 -21.32
N SER A 370 1.64 6.64 -20.81
CA SER A 370 1.30 7.69 -19.86
C SER A 370 2.13 7.62 -18.57
N ILE A 371 2.34 6.42 -18.02
CA ILE A 371 3.19 6.22 -16.84
C ILE A 371 4.64 6.56 -17.15
N ASN A 372 5.17 6.09 -18.28
CA ASN A 372 6.55 6.38 -18.70
C ASN A 372 6.79 7.87 -18.89
N GLU A 373 5.85 8.58 -19.51
CA GLU A 373 5.93 10.02 -19.68
C GLU A 373 5.94 10.74 -18.33
N LYS A 374 5.09 10.31 -17.39
CA LYS A 374 5.08 10.87 -16.03
C LYS A 374 6.40 10.64 -15.30
N LEU A 375 7.00 9.45 -15.41
CA LEU A 375 8.31 9.14 -14.85
C LEU A 375 9.45 9.96 -15.51
N ARG A 376 9.34 10.21 -16.82
CA ARG A 376 10.30 11.04 -17.57
C ARG A 376 10.26 12.49 -17.09
N ILE A 377 9.06 13.07 -16.95
CA ILE A 377 8.87 14.42 -16.40
C ILE A 377 9.45 14.48 -14.99
N GLU A 378 9.16 13.48 -14.15
CA GLU A 378 9.64 13.47 -12.78
C GLU A 378 11.17 13.36 -12.67
N ALA A 379 11.80 12.60 -13.55
CA ALA A 379 13.26 12.52 -13.62
C ALA A 379 13.92 13.88 -13.91
N GLN A 380 13.26 14.76 -14.68
CA GLN A 380 13.71 16.13 -14.97
C GLN A 380 13.52 17.10 -13.80
N VAL A 381 12.68 16.76 -12.82
CA VAL A 381 12.45 17.59 -11.62
C VAL A 381 13.46 17.26 -10.52
N ILE A 382 13.99 16.03 -10.52
CA ILE A 382 14.90 15.53 -9.48
C ILE A 382 16.38 15.71 -9.87
N GLY A 383 16.70 15.65 -11.16
CA GLY A 383 18.03 15.95 -11.70
C GLY A 383 18.22 17.43 -11.95
#